data_AF-A0A2E2FFX8-F1
#
_entry.id   AF-A0A2E2FFX8-F1
#
_cell.length_a   1.000
_cell.length_b   1.000
_cell.length_c   1.000
_cell.angle_alpha   90.00
_cell.angle_beta   90.00
_cell.angle_gamma   90.00
#
_symmetry.space_group_name_H-M   'P 1'
#
loop_
_entity.id
_entity.type
_entity.pdbx_description
1 polymer ?
#
loop_
_entity_poly.entity_id
_entity_poly.type
_entity_poly.pdbx_seq_one_letter_code
_entity_poly.pdbx_strand_id
1 'polypeptide(L)'
;MKVFQIIAVFTVLLFSSCGGGDERPKPENLIQKEQMIDILKEMEVVEARYQRRMFEPKSQLKELALEHYTGIFKKHGVTLENFRTSYKYYEEDPELLTEIFEEVIVELTKEQAEAQANLKEAYKNGKEEQGADTTATDTVSKKSELNVLRPGQLKQK
;
A
#
# COMPACT_ATOMS: atom_id res chain seq x y z
N MET A 1 -35.47 1.44 -45.50
CA MET A 1 -36.22 0.62 -44.54
C MET A 1 -35.36 -0.44 -43.85
N LYS A 2 -34.43 -1.13 -44.53
CA LYS A 2 -33.55 -2.15 -43.93
C LYS A 2 -32.57 -1.63 -42.85
N VAL A 3 -32.07 -0.40 -43.00
CA VAL A 3 -31.15 0.23 -42.03
C VAL A 3 -31.82 0.51 -40.69
N PHE A 4 -33.11 0.86 -40.71
CA PHE A 4 -33.90 1.09 -39.49
C PHE A 4 -34.16 -0.22 -38.73
N GLN A 5 -34.30 -1.34 -39.44
CA GLN A 5 -34.39 -2.68 -38.83
C GLN A 5 -33.06 -3.11 -38.21
N ILE A 6 -31.92 -2.79 -38.83
CA ILE A 6 -30.59 -3.10 -38.27
C ILE A 6 -30.34 -2.29 -36.99
N ILE A 7 -30.71 -1.00 -36.99
CA ILE A 7 -30.60 -0.13 -35.80
C ILE A 7 -31.48 -0.67 -34.66
N ALA A 8 -32.73 -1.03 -34.94
CA ALA A 8 -33.64 -1.57 -33.93
C ALA A 8 -33.14 -2.88 -33.30
N VAL A 9 -32.55 -3.78 -34.10
CA VAL A 9 -31.95 -5.03 -33.60
C VAL A 9 -30.71 -4.73 -32.73
N PHE A 10 -29.87 -3.78 -33.13
CA PHE A 10 -28.68 -3.40 -32.37
C PHE A 10 -29.03 -2.73 -31.03
N THR A 11 -30.12 -1.96 -30.97
CA THR A 11 -30.60 -1.34 -29.73
C THR A 11 -31.14 -2.39 -28.74
N VAL A 12 -31.85 -3.42 -29.21
CA VAL A 12 -32.39 -4.49 -28.33
C VAL A 12 -31.27 -5.34 -27.72
N LEU A 13 -30.15 -5.52 -28.43
CA LEU A 13 -28.96 -6.22 -27.92
C LEU A 13 -28.25 -5.48 -26.76
N LEU A 14 -28.42 -4.15 -26.63
CA LEU A 14 -27.78 -3.36 -25.58
C LEU A 14 -28.54 -3.35 -24.24
N PHE A 15 -29.78 -3.84 -24.20
CA PHE A 15 -30.60 -3.85 -22.97
C PHE A 15 -30.70 -5.21 -22.28
N SER A 16 -30.06 -6.26 -22.82
CA SER A 16 -29.96 -7.56 -22.16
C SER A 16 -28.81 -7.59 -21.15
N SER A 17 -28.77 -6.63 -20.23
CA SER A 17 -28.01 -6.79 -18.99
C SER A 17 -28.95 -7.37 -17.95
N CYS A 18 -28.92 -8.69 -17.83
CA CYS A 18 -29.68 -9.41 -16.82
C CYS A 18 -29.03 -9.15 -15.45
N GLY A 19 -29.52 -8.15 -14.72
CA GLY A 19 -29.25 -7.95 -13.29
C GLY A 19 -30.04 -8.97 -12.48
N GLY A 20 -29.69 -10.25 -12.63
CA GLY A 20 -30.19 -11.33 -11.79
C GLY A 20 -29.43 -11.33 -10.47
N GLY A 21 -30.07 -10.85 -9.41
CA GLY A 21 -29.56 -10.99 -8.05
C GLY A 21 -29.66 -12.44 -7.60
N ASP A 22 -28.76 -13.29 -8.10
CA ASP A 22 -28.53 -14.60 -7.50
C ASP A 22 -27.87 -14.37 -6.14
N GLU A 23 -28.45 -14.94 -5.08
CA GLU A 23 -27.77 -15.07 -3.79
C GLU A 23 -26.52 -15.93 -4.01
N ARG A 24 -25.40 -15.25 -4.26
CA ARG A 24 -24.13 -15.90 -4.57
C ARG A 24 -23.69 -16.74 -3.37
N PRO A 25 -23.25 -17.99 -3.59
CA PRO A 25 -22.77 -18.82 -2.50
C PRO A 25 -21.52 -18.19 -1.89
N LYS A 26 -21.65 -17.74 -0.64
CA LYS A 26 -20.53 -17.21 0.14
C LYS A 26 -19.55 -18.34 0.47
N PRO A 27 -18.24 -18.16 0.28
CA PRO A 27 -17.27 -19.15 0.72
C PRO A 27 -17.32 -19.29 2.24
N GLU A 28 -17.12 -20.51 2.74
CA GLU A 28 -17.19 -20.82 4.18
C GLU A 28 -16.18 -20.01 5.01
N ASN A 29 -15.01 -19.72 4.43
CA ASN A 29 -13.93 -18.96 5.05
C ASN A 29 -13.79 -17.55 4.43
N LEU A 30 -14.91 -16.87 4.18
CA LEU A 30 -14.93 -15.51 3.65
C LEU A 30 -14.26 -14.54 4.64
N ILE A 31 -13.19 -13.89 4.20
CA ILE A 31 -12.62 -12.72 4.87
C ILE A 31 -13.67 -11.61 4.82
N GLN A 32 -14.06 -11.09 5.98
CA GLN A 32 -15.06 -10.03 6.07
C GLN A 32 -14.52 -8.73 5.47
N LYS A 33 -15.45 -7.84 5.07
CA LYS A 33 -15.13 -6.62 4.31
C LYS A 33 -14.09 -5.76 5.03
N GLU A 34 -14.28 -5.53 6.32
CA GLU A 34 -13.41 -4.70 7.17
C GLU A 34 -12.01 -5.28 7.26
N GLN A 35 -11.91 -6.60 7.44
CA GLN A 35 -10.63 -7.30 7.46
C GLN A 35 -9.94 -7.30 6.08
N MET A 36 -10.72 -7.39 4.99
CA MET A 36 -10.21 -7.27 3.62
C MET A 36 -9.61 -5.88 3.37
N ILE A 37 -10.29 -4.81 3.82
CA ILE A 37 -9.80 -3.43 3.75
C ILE A 37 -8.44 -3.31 4.45
N ASP A 38 -8.31 -3.83 5.68
CA ASP A 38 -7.04 -3.78 6.41
C ASP A 38 -5.90 -4.56 5.71
N ILE A 39 -6.21 -5.75 5.19
CA ILE A 39 -5.23 -6.56 4.46
C ILE A 39 -4.76 -5.84 3.19
N LEU A 40 -5.68 -5.33 2.38
CA LEU A 40 -5.37 -4.62 1.14
C LEU A 40 -4.59 -3.34 1.41
N LYS A 41 -4.96 -2.58 2.44
CA LYS A 41 -4.21 -1.40 2.90
C LYS A 41 -2.76 -1.73 3.22
N GLU A 42 -2.50 -2.78 3.99
CA GLU A 42 -1.13 -3.19 4.32
C GLU A 42 -0.35 -3.66 3.07
N MET A 43 -1.03 -4.32 2.12
CA MET A 43 -0.43 -4.70 0.85
C MET A 43 -0.04 -3.47 0.02
N GLU A 44 -0.89 -2.45 -0.08
CA GLU A 44 -0.57 -1.19 -0.80
C GLU A 44 0.66 -0.48 -0.21
N VAL A 45 0.82 -0.48 1.12
CA VAL A 45 2.02 0.08 1.77
C VAL A 45 3.28 -0.69 1.39
N VAL A 46 3.18 -2.02 1.29
CA VAL A 46 4.27 -2.88 0.83
C VAL A 46 4.59 -2.57 -0.65
N GLU A 47 3.59 -2.46 -1.51
CA GLU A 47 3.79 -2.14 -2.93
C GLU A 47 4.41 -0.77 -3.13
N ALA A 48 3.93 0.26 -2.42
CA ALA A 48 4.47 1.61 -2.46
C ALA A 48 5.97 1.67 -2.07
N ARG A 49 6.41 0.83 -1.13
CA ARG A 49 7.83 0.68 -0.77
C ARG A 49 8.66 0.14 -1.94
N TYR A 50 8.09 -0.77 -2.73
CA TYR A 50 8.77 -1.43 -3.84
C TYR A 50 8.72 -0.67 -5.15
N GLN A 51 7.65 0.06 -5.43
CA GLN A 51 7.55 0.92 -6.62
C GLN A 51 8.67 1.99 -6.67
N ARG A 52 9.22 2.37 -5.52
CA ARG A 52 10.37 3.29 -5.43
C ARG A 52 11.70 2.67 -5.88
N ARG A 53 11.78 1.35 -6.07
CA ARG A 53 12.98 0.61 -6.48
C ARG A 53 12.99 0.32 -7.99
N MET A 54 12.89 1.36 -8.80
CA MET A 54 12.74 1.26 -10.27
C MET A 54 13.89 0.53 -11.00
N PHE A 55 15.05 0.38 -10.37
CA PHE A 55 16.24 -0.25 -10.97
C PHE A 55 16.33 -1.76 -10.69
N GLU A 56 15.43 -2.31 -9.86
CA GLU A 56 15.43 -3.73 -9.54
C GLU A 56 14.58 -4.53 -10.54
N PRO A 57 14.99 -5.76 -10.91
CA PRO A 57 14.17 -6.63 -11.74
C PRO A 57 12.80 -6.91 -11.10
N LYS A 58 11.74 -6.82 -11.90
CA LYS A 58 10.35 -7.05 -11.44
C LYS A 58 10.14 -8.40 -10.74
N SER A 59 10.90 -9.43 -11.12
CA SER A 59 10.85 -10.74 -10.46
C SER A 59 11.30 -10.70 -9.00
N GLN A 60 12.37 -9.95 -8.70
CA GLN A 60 12.88 -9.78 -7.34
C GLN A 60 11.90 -8.96 -6.48
N LEU A 61 11.28 -7.93 -7.07
CA LEU A 61 10.25 -7.14 -6.39
C LEU A 61 9.02 -7.98 -6.03
N LYS A 62 8.60 -8.90 -6.92
CA LYS A 62 7.47 -9.81 -6.68
C LYS A 62 7.77 -10.81 -5.56
N GLU A 63 8.96 -11.40 -5.56
CA GLU A 63 9.38 -12.34 -4.50
C GLU A 63 9.40 -11.67 -3.13
N LEU A 64 9.94 -10.46 -3.06
CA LEU A 64 10.02 -9.68 -1.83
C LEU A 64 8.63 -9.23 -1.34
N ALA A 65 7.74 -8.82 -2.25
CA ALA A 65 6.35 -8.53 -1.89
C ALA A 65 5.62 -9.77 -1.35
N LEU A 66 5.84 -10.95 -1.96
CA LEU A 66 5.25 -12.21 -1.51
C LEU A 66 5.70 -12.57 -0.08
N GLU A 67 6.97 -12.37 0.27
CA GLU A 67 7.46 -12.55 1.64
C GLU A 67 6.67 -11.67 2.63
N HIS A 68 6.50 -10.40 2.32
CA HIS A 68 5.71 -9.49 3.16
C HIS A 68 4.24 -9.89 3.26
N TYR A 69 3.63 -10.35 2.17
CA TYR A 69 2.23 -10.78 2.16
C TYR A 69 2.01 -11.98 3.09
N THR A 70 2.97 -12.92 3.19
CA THR A 70 2.86 -14.00 4.17
C THR A 70 2.81 -13.49 5.62
N GLY A 71 3.56 -12.42 5.92
CA GLY A 71 3.53 -11.74 7.22
C GLY A 71 2.18 -11.08 7.49
N ILE A 72 1.62 -10.39 6.49
CA ILE A 72 0.29 -9.76 6.57
C ILE A 72 -0.78 -10.83 6.84
N PHE A 73 -0.81 -11.90 6.05
CA PHE A 73 -1.80 -12.97 6.22
C PHE A 73 -1.71 -13.61 7.60
N LYS A 74 -0.48 -13.85 8.10
CA LYS A 74 -0.26 -14.36 9.46
C LYS A 74 -0.78 -13.39 10.54
N LYS A 75 -0.51 -12.09 10.40
CA LYS A 75 -1.00 -11.05 11.32
C LYS A 75 -2.53 -11.04 11.40
N HIS A 76 -3.19 -11.25 10.26
CA HIS A 76 -4.64 -11.28 10.13
C HIS A 76 -5.26 -12.65 10.40
N GLY A 77 -4.48 -13.70 10.65
CA GLY A 77 -5.01 -15.04 10.89
C GLY A 77 -5.67 -15.68 9.65
N VAL A 78 -5.27 -15.26 8.45
CA VAL A 78 -5.82 -15.76 7.18
C VAL A 78 -4.77 -16.55 6.41
N THR A 79 -5.21 -17.43 5.53
CA THR A 79 -4.33 -18.13 4.57
C THR A 79 -4.36 -17.40 3.22
N LEU A 80 -3.37 -17.66 2.37
CA LEU A 80 -3.39 -17.20 0.98
C LEU A 80 -4.64 -17.70 0.22
N GLU A 81 -5.11 -18.90 0.54
CA GLU A 81 -6.32 -19.48 -0.06
C GLU A 81 -7.59 -18.73 0.40
N ASN A 82 -7.71 -18.41 1.69
CA ASN A 82 -8.81 -17.59 2.20
C ASN A 82 -8.83 -16.22 1.50
N PHE A 83 -7.67 -15.59 1.34
CA PHE A 83 -7.56 -14.31 0.64
C PHE A 83 -7.99 -14.43 -0.82
N ARG A 84 -7.46 -15.42 -1.57
CA ARG A 84 -7.80 -15.59 -2.99
C ARG A 84 -9.28 -15.89 -3.21
N THR A 85 -9.86 -16.77 -2.40
CA THR A 85 -11.28 -17.15 -2.53
C THR A 85 -12.20 -15.99 -2.14
N SER A 86 -11.85 -15.24 -1.10
CA SER A 86 -12.59 -14.05 -0.68
C SER A 86 -12.47 -12.89 -1.66
N TYR A 87 -11.26 -12.62 -2.16
CA TYR A 87 -11.03 -11.60 -3.18
C TYR A 87 -11.85 -11.90 -4.44
N LYS A 88 -11.84 -13.16 -4.91
CA LYS A 88 -12.68 -13.60 -6.02
C LYS A 88 -14.17 -13.38 -5.74
N TYR A 89 -14.65 -13.65 -4.53
CA TYR A 89 -16.04 -13.36 -4.15
C TYR A 89 -16.39 -11.88 -4.30
N TYR A 90 -15.47 -10.98 -3.92
CA TYR A 90 -15.66 -9.54 -4.11
C TYR A 90 -15.56 -9.11 -5.58
N GLU A 91 -14.71 -9.73 -6.40
CA GLU A 91 -14.61 -9.45 -7.85
C GLU A 91 -15.92 -9.68 -8.61
N GLU A 92 -16.76 -10.60 -8.15
CA GLU A 92 -18.08 -10.84 -8.76
C GLU A 92 -19.05 -9.66 -8.55
N ASP A 93 -18.76 -8.76 -7.61
CA ASP A 93 -19.54 -7.55 -7.31
C ASP A 93 -18.68 -6.29 -7.48
N PRO A 94 -18.66 -5.69 -8.69
CA PRO A 94 -17.82 -4.53 -8.95
C PRO A 94 -18.12 -3.33 -8.06
N GLU A 95 -19.38 -3.14 -7.64
CA GLU A 95 -19.76 -2.01 -6.75
C GLU A 95 -19.18 -2.23 -5.35
N LEU A 96 -19.35 -3.43 -4.79
CA LEU A 96 -18.80 -3.78 -3.48
C LEU A 96 -17.27 -3.77 -3.46
N LEU A 97 -16.62 -4.26 -4.53
CA LEU A 97 -15.16 -4.22 -4.62
C LEU A 97 -14.65 -2.79 -4.74
N THR A 98 -15.34 -1.93 -5.50
CA THR A 98 -15.02 -0.50 -5.59
C THR A 98 -15.11 0.16 -4.23
N GLU A 99 -16.17 -0.10 -3.48
CA GLU A 99 -16.35 0.42 -2.11
C GLU A 99 -15.19 -0.01 -1.18
N ILE A 100 -14.75 -1.27 -1.26
CA ILE A 100 -13.58 -1.74 -0.50
C ILE A 100 -12.32 -0.93 -0.84
N PHE A 101 -12.04 -0.70 -2.12
CA PHE A 101 -10.86 0.07 -2.54
C PHE A 101 -10.97 1.56 -2.20
N GLU A 102 -12.15 2.16 -2.28
CA GLU A 102 -12.39 3.53 -1.85
C GLU A 102 -12.07 3.70 -0.36
N GLU A 103 -12.54 2.77 0.48
CA GLU A 103 -12.24 2.77 1.92
C GLU A 103 -10.73 2.56 2.19
N VAL A 104 -10.06 1.70 1.44
CA VAL A 104 -8.59 1.56 1.51
C VAL A 104 -7.90 2.89 1.25
N ILE A 105 -8.32 3.64 0.22
CA ILE A 105 -7.75 4.95 -0.14
C ILE A 105 -8.02 5.97 0.98
N VAL A 106 -9.23 5.99 1.54
CA VAL A 106 -9.60 6.89 2.63
C VAL A 106 -8.72 6.65 3.85
N GLU A 107 -8.59 5.40 4.30
CA GLU A 107 -7.76 5.03 5.45
C GLU A 107 -6.27 5.35 5.22
N LEU A 108 -5.73 5.02 4.04
CA LEU A 108 -4.34 5.37 3.70
C LEU A 108 -4.09 6.89 3.71
N THR A 109 -5.04 7.66 3.17
CA THR A 109 -4.91 9.13 3.12
C THR A 109 -4.94 9.74 4.51
N LYS A 110 -5.81 9.20 5.38
CA LYS A 110 -5.89 9.60 6.79
C LYS A 110 -4.59 9.28 7.54
N GLU A 111 -4.12 8.03 7.46
CA GLU A 111 -2.85 7.61 8.08
C GLU A 111 -1.66 8.45 7.58
N GLN A 112 -1.65 8.79 6.28
CA GLN A 112 -0.63 9.66 5.70
C GLN A 112 -0.69 11.08 6.27
N ALA A 113 -1.89 11.66 6.40
CA ALA A 113 -2.07 13.00 6.96
C ALA A 113 -1.62 13.06 8.43
N GLU A 114 -2.00 12.06 9.22
CA GLU A 114 -1.59 11.90 10.62
C GLU A 114 -0.07 11.76 10.74
N ALA A 115 0.54 10.88 9.95
CA ALA A 115 2.00 10.70 9.94
C ALA A 115 2.74 12.00 9.56
N GLN A 116 2.22 12.77 8.61
CA GLN A 116 2.80 14.07 8.24
C GLN A 116 2.65 15.13 9.34
N ALA A 117 1.52 15.16 10.04
CA ALA A 117 1.31 16.05 11.18
C ALA A 117 2.29 15.73 12.31
N ASN A 118 2.38 14.45 12.69
CA ASN A 118 3.29 13.95 13.72
C ASN A 118 4.76 14.28 13.40
N LEU A 119 5.18 14.11 12.14
CA LEU A 119 6.52 14.51 11.70
C LEU A 119 6.75 16.02 11.88
N LYS A 120 5.81 16.87 11.46
CA LYS A 120 5.94 18.33 11.60
C LYS A 120 6.03 18.75 13.07
N GLU A 121 5.28 18.11 13.97
CA GLU A 121 5.37 18.38 15.41
C GLU A 121 6.71 17.94 15.99
N ALA A 122 7.20 16.74 15.65
CA ALA A 122 8.52 16.27 16.06
C ALA A 122 9.66 17.20 15.59
N TYR A 123 9.56 17.74 14.36
CA TYR A 123 10.53 18.71 13.83
C TYR A 123 10.47 20.08 14.54
N LYS A 124 9.31 20.51 15.04
CA LYS A 124 9.18 21.75 15.81
C LYS A 124 9.78 21.58 17.21
N ASN A 125 9.41 20.51 17.90
CA ASN A 125 9.89 20.22 19.25
C ASN A 125 11.41 19.99 19.28
N GLY A 126 11.96 19.33 18.26
CA GLY A 126 13.42 19.14 18.14
C GLY A 126 14.22 20.41 17.81
N LYS A 127 13.59 21.48 17.31
CA LYS A 127 14.25 22.80 17.11
C LYS A 127 14.23 23.67 18.37
N GLU A 128 13.29 23.45 19.28
CA GLU A 128 13.23 24.17 20.57
C GLU A 128 14.32 23.66 21.54
N GLU A 129 14.69 22.38 21.49
CA GLU A 129 15.80 21.84 22.31
C GLU A 129 17.22 22.18 21.79
N GLN A 130 17.37 22.62 20.53
CA GLN A 130 18.64 23.10 19.97
C GLN A 130 18.76 24.64 19.97
N GLY A 131 17.87 25.33 20.69
CA GLY A 131 17.87 26.79 20.86
C GLY A 131 18.47 27.30 22.18
N ALA A 132 19.01 26.42 23.04
CA ALA A 132 19.47 26.78 24.38
C ALA A 132 20.95 26.46 24.64
N ASP A 133 21.85 26.79 23.70
CA ASP A 133 23.23 27.18 24.05
C ASP A 133 23.93 27.85 22.86
N THR A 134 23.79 29.17 22.72
CA THR A 134 24.72 29.98 21.91
C THR A 134 25.01 31.30 22.62
N THR A 135 25.68 31.25 23.77
CA THR A 135 26.52 32.38 24.24
C THR A 135 27.65 31.91 25.16
N ALA A 136 28.81 31.58 24.57
CA ALA A 136 30.12 31.98 25.07
C ALA A 136 31.21 31.51 24.08
N THR A 137 31.68 32.44 23.26
CA THR A 137 33.00 32.36 22.65
C THR A 137 34.06 32.32 23.75
N ASP A 138 34.90 31.29 23.77
CA ASP A 138 36.37 31.40 23.89
C ASP A 138 36.96 30.03 24.21
N THR A 139 37.60 29.41 23.21
CA THR A 139 38.98 28.89 23.29
C THR A 139 39.27 28.10 22.02
N VAL A 140 39.83 28.80 21.03
CA VAL A 140 40.73 28.16 20.06
C VAL A 140 41.90 27.58 20.85
N SER A 141 42.01 26.26 20.94
CA SER A 141 43.25 25.50 20.70
C SER A 141 43.17 24.07 21.27
N LYS A 142 43.55 23.11 20.42
CA LYS A 142 44.10 21.78 20.75
C LYS A 142 43.13 20.59 20.91
N LYS A 143 42.61 20.10 19.77
CA LYS A 143 42.68 18.66 19.43
C LYS A 143 42.48 18.38 17.93
N SER A 144 43.29 19.02 17.09
CA SER A 144 43.79 18.32 15.90
C SER A 144 44.72 17.20 16.38
N GLU A 145 44.65 16.04 15.74
CA GLU A 145 45.43 14.81 15.98
C GLU A 145 44.77 13.78 16.92
N LEU A 146 43.86 12.97 16.38
CA LEU A 146 44.15 11.55 16.18
C LEU A 146 43.22 10.95 15.10
N ASN A 147 43.81 10.70 13.93
CA ASN A 147 43.43 9.81 12.81
C ASN A 147 41.98 9.34 12.66
N VAL A 148 41.28 9.68 11.57
CA VAL A 148 41.45 9.12 10.21
C VAL A 148 41.26 7.61 10.19
N LEU A 149 40.06 7.16 9.81
CA LEU A 149 39.87 5.96 9.00
C LEU A 149 38.76 6.24 7.97
N ARG A 150 39.18 6.39 6.71
CA ARG A 150 38.36 6.59 5.50
C ARG A 150 37.63 5.30 5.09
N PRO A 151 36.53 5.42 4.32
CA PRO A 151 35.79 4.28 3.79
C PRO A 151 36.52 3.63 2.59
N GLY A 152 36.37 2.32 2.47
CA GLY A 152 36.57 1.56 1.23
C GLY A 152 37.87 0.76 1.13
N GLN A 153 37.80 -0.55 1.40
CA GLN A 153 38.44 -1.65 0.64
C GLN A 153 38.07 -2.99 1.32
N LEU A 154 37.07 -3.72 0.82
CA LEU A 154 37.12 -5.18 0.83
C LEU A 154 37.04 -5.65 -0.61
N LYS A 155 38.21 -6.08 -1.08
CA LYS A 155 38.51 -6.57 -2.42
C LYS A 155 37.78 -7.86 -2.75
N GLN A 156 37.52 -7.99 -4.03
CA GLN A 156 37.36 -9.24 -4.79
C GLN A 156 38.23 -10.40 -4.28
N LYS A 157 37.62 -11.59 -4.24
CA LYS A 157 38.22 -12.80 -4.79
C LYS A 157 37.11 -13.65 -5.42
#